data_AF-A0A530LHC8-F1
#
_entry.id   AF-A0A530LHC8-F1
#
_cell.length_a   1.000
_cell.length_b   1.000
_cell.length_c   1.000
_cell.angle_alpha   90.00
_cell.angle_beta   90.00
_cell.angle_gamma   90.00
#
_symmetry.space_group_name_H-M   'P 1'
#
loop_
_entity.id
_entity.type
_entity.pdbx_description
1 polymer ?
#
loop_
_entity_poly.entity_id
_entity_poly.type
_entity_poly.pdbx_seq_one_letter_code
_entity_poly.pdbx_strand_id
1 'polypeptide(L)'
;LDDLYPTFRLFLYDGRMRYSIPYTIFGPYRAAIYVGDMYLVLNATQPIRTLTSHFDNLIRAADVNAHEAASFTRKLAEMRF
;
A
#
# COMPACT_ATOMS: atom_id res chain seq x y z
N LEU A 1 -20.54 -13.05 -10.57
CA LEU A 1 -19.30 -12.32 -10.20
C LEU A 1 -19.46 -11.62 -8.85
N ASP A 2 -20.66 -11.62 -8.28
CA ASP A 2 -21.03 -11.18 -6.93
C ASP A 2 -20.69 -12.18 -5.83
N ASP A 3 -19.44 -12.62 -5.76
CA ASP A 3 -18.99 -13.46 -4.63
C ASP A 3 -18.11 -12.62 -3.70
N LEU A 4 -18.69 -12.28 -2.54
CA LEU A 4 -18.16 -11.43 -1.46
C LEU A 4 -16.98 -12.07 -0.69
N TYR A 5 -16.01 -12.65 -1.39
CA TYR A 5 -14.72 -12.94 -0.76
C TYR A 5 -13.97 -11.61 -0.52
N PRO A 6 -13.11 -11.52 0.52
CA PRO A 6 -12.28 -10.35 0.69
C PRO A 6 -11.34 -10.23 -0.52
N THR A 7 -11.74 -9.36 -1.46
CA THR A 7 -10.96 -9.07 -2.66
C THR A 7 -9.73 -8.26 -2.27
N PHE A 8 -8.63 -8.53 -2.97
CA PHE A 8 -7.43 -7.71 -2.91
C PHE A 8 -7.78 -6.22 -3.09
N ARG A 9 -7.40 -5.38 -2.13
CA ARG A 9 -7.63 -3.94 -2.16
C ARG A 9 -6.35 -3.23 -2.55
N LEU A 10 -6.32 -2.66 -3.75
CA LEU A 10 -5.20 -1.89 -4.27
C LEU A 10 -5.54 -0.40 -4.26
N PHE A 11 -4.72 0.42 -3.61
CA PHE A 11 -4.86 1.87 -3.59
C PHE A 11 -3.64 2.49 -4.27
N LEU A 12 -3.85 3.53 -5.08
CA LEU A 12 -2.77 4.26 -5.74
C LEU A 12 -2.81 5.72 -5.30
N TYR A 13 -1.65 6.26 -4.94
CA TYR A 13 -1.46 7.66 -4.53
C TYR A 13 -0.27 8.25 -5.29
N ASP A 14 -0.25 9.57 -5.46
CA ASP A 14 0.91 10.26 -6.04
C ASP A 14 2.08 10.36 -5.05
N GLY A 15 3.14 9.58 -5.32
CA GLY A 15 4.38 9.59 -4.54
C GLY A 15 5.18 10.89 -4.62
N ARG A 16 4.91 11.78 -5.58
CA ARG A 16 5.51 13.12 -5.67
C ARG A 16 4.89 14.07 -4.67
N MET A 17 3.60 13.89 -4.36
CA MET A 17 2.90 14.67 -3.34
C MET A 17 3.15 14.12 -1.95
N ARG A 18 3.19 12.78 -1.80
CA ARG A 18 3.37 12.10 -0.51
C ARG A 18 4.33 10.93 -0.68
N TYR A 19 5.60 11.18 -0.39
CA TYR A 19 6.61 10.13 -0.48
C TYR A 19 6.50 9.14 0.68
N SER A 20 6.72 7.85 0.39
CA SER A 20 6.86 6.81 1.39
C SER A 20 7.95 5.82 1.00
N ILE A 21 8.71 5.36 1.98
CA ILE A 21 9.62 4.24 1.79
C ILE A 21 8.81 2.94 1.60
N PRO A 22 9.30 1.97 0.81
CA PRO A 22 8.65 0.68 0.68
C PRO A 22 8.72 -0.10 2.01
N TYR A 23 7.56 -0.41 2.59
CA TYR A 23 7.45 -1.27 3.76
C TYR A 23 6.22 -2.17 3.70
N THR A 24 6.25 -3.25 4.47
CA THR A 24 5.15 -4.21 4.61
C THR A 24 4.86 -4.43 6.09
N ILE A 25 3.59 -4.39 6.48
CA ILE A 25 3.14 -4.60 7.86
C ILE A 25 2.47 -5.98 7.93
N PHE A 26 3.02 -6.85 8.78
CA PHE A 26 2.52 -8.20 9.05
C PHE A 26 1.74 -8.20 10.37
N GLY A 27 0.53 -7.65 10.32
CA GLY A 27 -0.31 -7.49 11.51
C GLY A 27 0.33 -6.55 12.56
N PRO A 28 -0.05 -6.68 13.85
CA PRO A 28 0.36 -5.72 14.88
C PRO A 28 1.77 -5.97 15.46
N TYR A 29 2.48 -7.03 15.03
CA TYR A 29 3.71 -7.50 15.69
C TYR A 29 4.96 -7.49 14.82
N ARG A 30 4.84 -7.28 13.51
CA ARG A 30 6.01 -7.25 12.63
C ARG A 30 5.81 -6.29 11.46
N ALA A 31 6.87 -5.58 11.11
CA ALA A 31 6.97 -4.86 9.84
C ALA A 31 8.35 -5.06 9.22
N ALA A 32 8.42 -5.07 7.89
CA ALA A 32 9.66 -5.12 7.13
C ALA A 32 9.77 -3.86 6.27
N ILE A 33 10.89 -3.15 6.40
CA ILE A 33 11.20 -1.95 5.61
C ILE A 33 12.32 -2.31 4.67
N TYR A 34 12.16 -2.03 3.38
CA TYR A 34 13.22 -2.20 2.40
C TYR A 34 14.14 -0.98 2.40
N VAL A 35 15.44 -1.20 2.61
CA VAL A 35 16.45 -0.15 2.75
C VAL A 35 17.54 -0.24 1.67
N GLY A 36 17.18 -0.75 0.50
CA GLY A 36 18.05 -0.76 -0.68
C GLY A 36 18.71 -2.12 -0.96
N ASP A 37 19.53 -2.64 -0.04
CA ASP A 37 20.19 -3.95 -0.20
C ASP A 37 19.68 -5.01 0.79
N MET A 38 18.96 -4.59 1.82
CA MET A 38 18.47 -5.44 2.88
C MET A 38 17.07 -5.02 3.36
N TYR A 39 16.50 -5.86 4.21
CA TYR A 39 15.27 -5.56 4.93
C TYR A 39 15.55 -5.33 6.41
N LEU A 40 15.13 -4.17 6.92
CA LEU A 40 15.07 -3.90 8.35
C LEU A 40 13.74 -4.45 8.88
N VAL A 41 13.82 -5.45 9.76
CA VAL A 41 12.64 -6.05 10.39
C VAL A 41 12.44 -5.46 11.78
N LEU A 42 11.26 -4.86 11.99
CA LEU A 42 10.83 -4.32 13.28
C LEU A 42 9.82 -5.26 13.92
N ASN A 43 10.03 -5.61 15.19
CA ASN A 43 9.09 -6.42 15.97
C ASN A 43 8.52 -5.67 17.20
N ALA A 44 8.81 -4.38 17.34
CA ALA A 44 8.34 -3.56 18.46
C ALA A 44 6.99 -2.92 18.15
N THR A 45 6.04 -3.05 19.08
CA THR A 45 4.64 -2.59 18.91
C THR A 45 4.54 -1.10 18.57
N GLN A 46 5.36 -0.25 19.20
CA GLN A 46 5.26 1.19 19.03
C GLN A 46 5.64 1.65 17.61
N PRO A 47 6.81 1.26 17.05
CA PRO A 47 7.11 1.50 15.64
C PRO A 47 6.06 0.95 14.67
N ILE A 48 5.52 -0.26 14.94
CA ILE A 48 4.51 -0.86 14.07
C ILE A 48 3.24 -0.01 14.06
N ARG A 49 2.76 0.45 15.21
CA ARG A 49 1.60 1.37 15.29
C ARG A 49 1.81 2.65 14.50
N THR A 50 3.02 3.24 14.59
CA THR A 50 3.37 4.43 13.81
C THR A 50 3.33 4.14 12.30
N LEU A 51 3.90 3.02 11.85
CA LEU A 51 3.86 2.60 10.45
C LEU A 51 2.43 2.31 9.97
N THR A 52 1.59 1.68 10.80
CA THR A 52 0.17 1.46 10.49
C THR A 52 -0.57 2.77 10.31
N SER A 53 -0.38 3.73 11.22
CA SER A 53 -1.00 5.05 11.09
C SER A 53 -0.52 5.80 9.85
N HIS A 54 0.77 5.71 9.54
CA HIS A 54 1.33 6.25 8.30
C HIS A 54 0.70 5.60 7.05
N PHE A 55 0.58 4.26 7.05
CA PHE A 55 -0.05 3.51 5.96
C PHE A 55 -1.53 3.92 5.75
N ASP A 56 -2.29 4.06 6.83
CA ASP A 56 -3.68 4.51 6.76
C ASP A 56 -3.78 5.92 6.16
N ASN A 57 -2.82 6.79 6.44
CA ASN A 57 -2.78 8.13 5.85
C ASN A 57 -2.47 8.09 4.34
N LEU A 58 -1.66 7.14 3.87
CA LEU A 58 -1.46 6.90 2.44
C LEU A 58 -2.74 6.38 1.77
N ILE A 59 -3.48 5.47 2.42
CA ILE A 59 -4.78 5.00 1.90
C ILE A 59 -5.75 6.17 1.78
N ARG A 60 -5.84 7.03 2.80
CA ARG A 60 -6.67 8.25 2.75
C ARG A 60 -6.21 9.25 1.69
N ALA A 61 -4.96 9.16 1.25
CA ALA A 61 -4.38 9.99 0.19
C ALA A 61 -4.64 9.47 -1.21
N ALA A 62 -5.21 8.27 -1.35
CA ALA A 62 -5.25 7.59 -2.63
C ALA A 62 -6.09 8.36 -3.65
N ASP A 63 -5.50 8.59 -4.81
CA ASP A 63 -6.17 9.16 -5.99
C ASP A 63 -7.01 8.09 -6.71
N VAL A 64 -6.63 6.82 -6.56
CA VAL A 64 -7.38 5.66 -7.09
C VAL A 64 -7.73 4.73 -5.94
N ASN A 65 -9.03 4.56 -5.70
CA ASN A 65 -9.53 3.69 -4.64
C ASN A 65 -9.56 2.22 -5.07
N ALA A 66 -9.68 1.32 -4.08
CA ALA A 66 -9.69 -0.12 -4.31
C ALA A 66 -10.69 -0.63 -5.36
N HIS A 67 -11.88 -0.04 -5.41
CA HIS A 67 -12.92 -0.44 -6.38
C HIS A 67 -12.65 0.07 -7.80
N GLU A 68 -11.79 1.09 -7.94
CA GLU A 68 -11.44 1.72 -9.22
C GLU A 68 -10.18 1.09 -9.84
N ALA A 69 -9.30 0.54 -8.99
CA ALA A 69 -7.99 0.03 -9.37
C ALA A 69 -8.00 -0.94 -10.55
N ALA A 70 -8.94 -1.89 -10.59
CA ALA A 70 -9.04 -2.87 -11.67
C ALA A 70 -9.37 -2.23 -13.04
N SER A 71 -10.18 -1.16 -13.03
CA SER A 71 -10.49 -0.42 -14.25
C SER A 71 -9.31 0.46 -14.68
N PHE A 72 -8.62 1.06 -13.70
CA PHE A 72 -7.46 1.91 -13.92
C PHE A 72 -6.30 1.14 -14.56
N THR A 73 -5.98 -0.06 -14.04
CA THR A 73 -4.91 -0.91 -14.60
C THR A 73 -5.22 -1.41 -16.02
N ARG A 74 -6.48 -1.72 -16.34
CA ARG A 74 -6.88 -2.06 -17.72
C ARG A 74 -6.64 -0.91 -18.69
N LYS A 75 -7.04 0.31 -18.32
CA LYS A 75 -6.79 1.52 -19.13
C LYS A 75 -5.29 1.73 -19.38
N LEU A 76 -4.45 1.52 -18.36
CA LEU A 76 -2.99 1.62 -18.51
C LEU A 76 -2.43 0.55 -19.46
N ALA A 77 -2.94 -0.68 -19.42
CA ALA A 77 -2.49 -1.76 -20.29
C ALA A 77 -2.88 -1.53 -21.77
N GLU A 78 -4.00 -0.86 -22.02
CA GLU A 78 -4.48 -0.49 -23.36
C GLU A 78 -3.73 0.73 -23.91
N MET A 79 -3.14 1.55 -23.04
CA MET A 79 -2.34 2.71 -23.41
C MET A 79 -1.05 2.22 -24.08
N ARG A 80 -1.00 2.28 -25.42
CA ARG A 80 0.23 2.08 -26.18
C ARG A 80 1.13 3.31 -26.02
N PHE A 81 2.33 3.08 -25.49
CA PHE A 81 3.44 4.04 -25.50
C PHE A 81 4.16 4.01 -26.85
#